data_AF-A0A7W5AU97-F1
#
_entry.id   AF-A0A7W5AU97-F1
#
_cell.length_a   1.000
_cell.length_b   1.000
_cell.length_c   1.000
_cell.angle_alpha   90.00
_cell.angle_beta   90.00
_cell.angle_gamma   90.00
#
_symmetry.space_group_name_H-M   'P 1'
#
loop_
_entity.id
_entity.type
_entity.pdbx_description
1 polymer ?
#
loop_
_entity_poly.entity_id
_entity_poly.type
_entity_poly.pdbx_seq_one_letter_code
_entity_poly.pdbx_strand_id
1 'polypeptide(L)'
;MLKAYWKYFLYILNHKLNVWMECWKEGLYVQGVIHDWSKFSPSEFFPYAKKFYSGKPLSSEDELKWKYAWLHHQRHNKHHWEYWVINPDTKEALPMPKKYVIEMVCDWRSFSRKWGRKVKDSTLNLTDSIVVHPETKRELEALTVKQN
;
A
#
# COMPACT_ATOMS: atom_id res chain seq x y z
N MET A 1 -5.51 0.43 24.91
CA MET A 1 -5.55 -0.42 23.70
C MET A 1 -6.75 -0.13 22.82
N LEU A 2 -7.99 -0.12 23.33
CA LEU A 2 -9.20 0.17 22.54
C LEU A 2 -9.12 1.45 21.70
N LYS A 3 -8.63 2.56 22.27
CA LYS A 3 -8.41 3.83 21.55
C LYS A 3 -7.43 3.69 20.37
N ALA A 4 -6.41 2.84 20.49
CA ALA A 4 -5.45 2.59 19.42
C ALA A 4 -6.10 1.83 18.26
N TYR A 5 -6.87 0.79 18.58
CA TYR A 5 -7.64 0.01 17.61
C TYR A 5 -8.66 0.88 16.86
N TRP A 6 -9.38 1.73 17.57
CA TRP A 6 -10.34 2.65 16.95
C TRP A 6 -9.65 3.65 16.00
N LYS A 7 -8.54 4.26 16.43
CA LYS A 7 -7.77 5.18 15.58
C LYS A 7 -7.24 4.49 14.32
N TYR A 8 -6.75 3.25 14.45
CA TYR A 8 -6.23 2.50 13.31
C TYR A 8 -7.35 2.08 12.35
N PHE A 9 -8.51 1.67 12.86
CA PHE A 9 -9.69 1.39 12.05
C PHE A 9 -10.11 2.59 11.20
N LEU A 10 -10.23 3.78 11.81
CA LEU A 10 -10.54 5.01 11.09
C LEU A 10 -9.47 5.38 10.05
N TYR A 11 -8.19 5.10 10.35
CA TYR A 11 -7.11 5.29 9.39
C TYR A 11 -7.26 4.37 8.17
N ILE A 12 -7.50 3.07 8.37
CA ILE A 12 -7.69 2.12 7.26
C ILE A 12 -8.87 2.55 6.40
N LEU A 13 -10.01 2.90 7.00
CA LEU A 13 -11.19 3.36 6.25
C LEU A 13 -10.89 4.61 5.43
N ASN A 14 -10.24 5.62 6.03
CA ASN A 14 -9.89 6.84 5.32
C ASN A 14 -8.93 6.57 4.16
N HIS A 15 -7.92 5.72 4.37
CA HIS A 15 -6.96 5.35 3.33
C HIS A 15 -7.64 4.59 2.18
N LYS A 16 -8.43 3.56 2.49
CA LYS A 16 -9.20 2.80 1.49
C LYS A 16 -10.12 3.69 0.67
N LEU A 17 -10.80 4.65 1.29
CA LEU A 17 -11.65 5.59 0.55
C LEU A 17 -10.83 6.49 -0.38
N ASN A 18 -9.65 6.94 0.05
CA ASN A 18 -8.74 7.72 -0.79
C ASN A 18 -8.26 6.92 -2.01
N VAL A 19 -7.83 5.67 -1.79
CA VAL A 19 -7.40 4.77 -2.87
C VAL A 19 -8.57 4.46 -3.80
N TRP A 20 -9.75 4.15 -3.27
CA TRP A 20 -10.95 3.90 -4.06
C TRP A 20 -11.27 5.07 -5.00
N MET A 21 -11.17 6.31 -4.53
CA MET A 21 -11.39 7.48 -5.37
C MET A 21 -10.32 7.68 -6.46
N GLU A 22 -9.06 7.30 -6.22
CA GLU A 22 -8.03 7.33 -7.27
C GLU A 22 -8.27 6.20 -8.28
N CYS A 23 -8.51 4.98 -7.81
CA CYS A 23 -8.86 3.83 -8.65
C CYS A 23 -10.11 4.10 -9.50
N TRP A 24 -11.09 4.85 -8.99
CA TRP A 24 -12.30 5.23 -9.72
C TRP A 24 -12.00 6.03 -10.98
N LYS A 25 -11.03 6.95 -10.93
CA LYS A 25 -10.61 7.76 -12.09
C LYS A 25 -9.98 6.91 -13.18
N GLU A 26 -9.33 5.81 -12.78
CA GLU A 26 -8.63 4.88 -13.66
C GLU A 26 -9.51 3.67 -14.10
N GLY A 27 -10.80 3.66 -13.73
CA GLY A 27 -11.74 2.56 -14.06
C GLY A 27 -11.59 1.29 -13.22
N LEU A 28 -10.79 1.31 -12.15
CA LEU A 28 -10.50 0.19 -11.26
C LEU A 28 -11.49 0.08 -10.09
N TYR A 29 -12.79 0.00 -10.39
CA TYR A 29 -13.86 0.07 -9.37
C TYR A 29 -13.77 -1.04 -8.32
N VAL A 30 -13.65 -2.29 -8.76
CA VAL A 30 -13.60 -3.46 -7.86
C VAL A 30 -12.31 -3.44 -7.04
N GLN A 31 -11.17 -3.16 -7.69
CA GLN A 31 -9.84 -3.10 -7.07
C GLN A 31 -9.82 -2.06 -5.95
N GLY A 32 -10.33 -0.84 -6.19
CA GLY A 32 -10.43 0.19 -5.15
C GLY A 32 -11.26 -0.26 -3.93
N VAL A 33 -12.33 -1.03 -4.15
CA VAL A 33 -13.17 -1.56 -3.05
C VAL A 33 -12.42 -2.62 -2.24
N ILE A 34 -11.75 -3.56 -2.90
CA ILE A 34 -11.07 -4.69 -2.23
C ILE A 34 -9.64 -4.38 -1.76
N HIS A 35 -9.08 -3.24 -2.17
CA HIS A 35 -7.73 -2.79 -1.82
C HIS A 35 -7.46 -2.98 -0.31
N ASP A 36 -6.39 -3.68 0.05
CA ASP A 36 -5.97 -3.83 1.44
C ASP A 36 -6.98 -4.47 2.40
N TRP A 37 -7.86 -5.34 1.90
CA TRP A 37 -8.77 -6.08 2.79
C TRP A 37 -8.06 -6.94 3.84
N SER A 38 -6.83 -7.38 3.56
CA SER A 38 -6.02 -8.13 4.54
C SER A 38 -5.79 -7.35 5.84
N LYS A 39 -5.81 -6.01 5.80
CA LYS A 39 -5.62 -5.13 6.97
C LYS A 39 -6.65 -5.33 8.07
N PHE A 40 -7.83 -5.87 7.73
CA PHE A 40 -8.89 -6.18 8.69
C PHE A 40 -8.74 -7.56 9.34
N SER A 41 -7.83 -8.40 8.86
CA SER A 41 -7.53 -9.68 9.51
C SER A 41 -6.92 -9.44 10.90
N PRO A 42 -7.21 -10.29 11.90
CA PRO A 42 -6.59 -10.18 13.23
C PRO A 42 -5.05 -10.18 13.19
N SER A 43 -4.45 -10.93 12.27
CA SER A 43 -3.00 -11.06 12.11
C SER A 43 -2.33 -9.78 11.62
N GLU A 44 -3.04 -8.90 10.90
CA GLU A 44 -2.53 -7.59 10.50
C GLU A 44 -3.04 -6.47 11.42
N PHE A 45 -4.34 -6.49 11.74
CA PHE A 45 -5.01 -5.38 12.38
C PHE A 45 -4.41 -5.03 13.75
N PHE A 46 -4.29 -6.03 14.64
CA PHE A 46 -3.85 -5.80 16.00
C PHE A 46 -2.37 -5.40 16.09
N PRO A 47 -1.43 -6.06 15.38
CA PRO A 47 -0.02 -5.65 15.40
C PRO A 47 0.20 -4.24 14.84
N TYR A 48 -0.42 -3.87 13.71
CA TYR A 48 -0.30 -2.52 13.17
C TYR A 48 -0.89 -1.46 14.09
N ALA A 49 -2.09 -1.69 14.62
CA ALA A 49 -2.71 -0.74 15.55
C ALA A 49 -1.86 -0.54 16.81
N LYS A 50 -1.26 -1.62 17.33
CA LYS A 50 -0.36 -1.55 18.48
C LYS A 50 0.93 -0.79 18.12
N LYS A 51 1.54 -1.09 16.97
CA LYS A 51 2.77 -0.43 16.49
C LYS A 51 2.63 1.08 16.36
N PHE A 52 1.57 1.53 15.70
CA PHE A 52 1.46 2.94 15.28
C PHE A 52 0.56 3.80 16.17
N TYR A 53 -0.35 3.21 16.95
CA TYR A 53 -1.39 3.96 17.67
C TYR A 53 -1.43 3.72 19.19
N SER A 54 -0.64 2.78 19.73
CA SER A 54 -0.63 2.53 21.18
C SER A 54 0.03 3.63 22.00
N GLY A 55 0.97 4.37 21.41
CA GLY A 55 1.78 5.39 22.09
C GLY A 55 2.74 4.81 23.13
N LYS A 56 3.01 3.49 23.08
CA LYS A 56 3.91 2.80 24.00
C LYS A 56 4.98 2.05 23.21
N PRO A 57 6.20 1.89 23.76
CA PRO A 57 7.19 0.99 23.16
C PRO A 57 6.64 -0.44 23.15
N LEU A 58 6.96 -1.19 22.10
CA LEU A 58 6.57 -2.59 21.96
C LEU A 58 7.58 -3.50 22.66
N SER A 59 7.11 -4.67 23.10
CA SER A 59 8.01 -5.76 23.48
C SER A 59 8.67 -6.37 22.23
N SER A 60 9.75 -7.14 22.42
CA SER A 60 10.40 -7.87 21.32
C SER A 60 9.44 -8.81 20.58
N GLU A 61 8.50 -9.44 21.30
CA GLU A 61 7.48 -10.31 20.72
C GLU A 61 6.48 -9.52 19.88
N ASP A 62 6.04 -8.36 20.36
CA ASP A 62 5.12 -7.50 19.63
C ASP A 62 5.75 -6.90 18.37
N GLU A 63 7.03 -6.54 18.43
CA GLU A 63 7.80 -6.13 17.26
C GLU A 63 7.86 -7.25 16.22
N LEU A 64 8.09 -8.48 16.65
CA LEU A 64 8.11 -9.63 15.74
C LEU A 64 6.73 -9.89 15.12
N LYS A 65 5.64 -9.82 15.91
CA LYS A 65 4.26 -9.91 15.40
C LYS A 65 3.95 -8.83 14.37
N TRP A 66 4.40 -7.60 14.61
CA TRP A 66 4.25 -6.51 13.65
C TRP A 66 5.06 -6.75 12.36
N LYS A 67 6.29 -7.27 12.45
CA LYS A 67 7.09 -7.63 11.26
C LYS A 67 6.42 -8.73 10.44
N TYR A 68 5.85 -9.75 11.09
CA TYR A 68 5.08 -10.78 10.38
C TYR A 68 3.82 -10.20 9.71
N ALA A 69 3.11 -9.31 10.39
CA ALA A 69 1.96 -8.60 9.81
C ALA A 69 2.36 -7.77 8.57
N TRP A 70 3.49 -7.05 8.66
CA TRP A 70 4.03 -6.26 7.55
C TRP A 70 4.36 -7.14 6.33
N LEU A 71 5.07 -8.24 6.57
CA LEU A 71 5.43 -9.18 5.52
C LEU A 71 4.20 -9.83 4.87
N HIS A 72 3.22 -10.25 5.70
CA HIS A 72 1.98 -10.83 5.21
C HIS A 72 1.24 -9.85 4.30
N HIS A 73 1.10 -8.59 4.71
CA HIS A 73 0.42 -7.55 3.93
C HIS A 73 1.09 -7.33 2.55
N GLN A 74 2.41 -7.15 2.52
CA GLN A 74 3.17 -6.96 1.28
C GLN A 74 3.08 -8.17 0.34
N ARG A 75 3.09 -9.39 0.91
CA ARG A 75 3.03 -10.64 0.12
C ARG A 75 1.61 -11.13 -0.18
N HIS A 76 0.58 -10.49 0.36
CA HIS A 76 -0.81 -10.84 0.12
C HIS A 76 -1.47 -9.91 -0.91
N ASN A 77 -1.22 -8.60 -0.81
CA ASN A 77 -1.85 -7.63 -1.70
C ASN A 77 -1.00 -7.41 -2.95
N LYS A 78 -1.54 -7.81 -4.11
CA LYS A 78 -0.84 -7.87 -5.40
C LYS A 78 -0.43 -6.52 -5.97
N HIS A 79 -0.92 -5.40 -5.44
CA HIS A 79 -0.44 -4.08 -5.83
C HIS A 79 0.91 -3.72 -5.16
N HIS A 80 1.34 -4.45 -4.13
CA HIS A 80 2.71 -4.33 -3.63
C HIS A 80 3.67 -5.03 -4.58
N TRP A 81 4.75 -4.33 -4.95
CA TRP A 81 5.77 -4.89 -5.84
C TRP A 81 6.47 -6.10 -5.21
N GLU A 82 6.58 -6.15 -3.88
CA GLU A 82 7.18 -7.24 -3.11
C GLU A 82 6.49 -8.59 -3.36
N TYR A 83 5.19 -8.60 -3.74
CA TYR A 83 4.47 -9.81 -4.14
C TYR A 83 5.13 -10.50 -5.34
N TRP A 84 5.74 -9.72 -6.23
CA TRP A 84 6.24 -10.15 -7.54
C TRP A 84 7.74 -10.37 -7.58
N VAL A 85 8.45 -10.14 -6.47
CA VAL A 85 9.89 -10.36 -6.36
C VAL A 85 10.17 -11.83 -6.08
N ILE A 86 10.93 -12.46 -6.97
CA ILE A 86 11.42 -13.84 -6.80
C ILE A 86 12.63 -13.83 -5.88
N ASN A 87 13.58 -12.94 -6.15
CA ASN A 87 14.82 -12.85 -5.40
C ASN A 87 15.24 -11.37 -5.22
N PRO A 88 15.24 -10.85 -3.98
CA PRO A 88 15.60 -9.46 -3.71
C PRO A 88 17.10 -9.17 -3.91
N ASP A 89 17.98 -10.16 -3.71
CA ASP A 89 19.43 -9.99 -3.82
C ASP A 89 19.86 -9.83 -5.28
N THR A 90 19.26 -10.61 -6.18
CA THR A 90 19.47 -10.51 -7.64
C THR A 90 18.53 -9.50 -8.30
N LYS A 91 17.62 -8.87 -7.54
CA LYS A 91 16.56 -7.98 -8.03
C LYS A 91 15.67 -8.62 -9.10
N GLU A 92 15.47 -9.93 -9.01
CA GLU A 92 14.64 -10.68 -9.94
C GLU A 92 13.16 -10.54 -9.57
N ALA A 93 12.35 -10.07 -10.52
CA ALA A 93 10.91 -9.86 -10.33
C ALA A 93 10.13 -10.20 -11.61
N LEU A 94 8.89 -10.64 -11.43
CA LEU A 94 7.96 -10.93 -12.52
C LEU A 94 7.24 -9.66 -13.01
N PRO A 95 6.81 -9.60 -14.28
CA PRO A 95 5.95 -8.52 -14.77
C PRO A 95 4.62 -8.50 -14.01
N MET A 96 4.30 -7.34 -13.45
CA MET A 96 3.03 -7.09 -12.79
C MET A 96 1.91 -6.90 -13.82
N PRO A 97 0.74 -7.53 -13.66
CA PRO A 97 -0.43 -7.20 -14.45
C PRO A 97 -0.81 -5.72 -14.30
N LYS A 98 -1.08 -5.04 -15.43
CA LYS A 98 -1.36 -3.60 -15.51
C LYS A 98 -2.32 -3.05 -14.45
N LYS A 99 -3.40 -3.80 -14.12
CA LYS A 99 -4.36 -3.38 -13.08
C LYS A 99 -3.71 -3.18 -11.70
N TYR A 100 -2.72 -4.00 -11.34
CA TYR A 100 -2.01 -3.89 -10.06
C TYR A 100 -0.95 -2.78 -10.09
N VAL A 101 -0.38 -2.50 -11.26
CA VAL A 101 0.50 -1.34 -11.47
C VAL A 101 -0.26 -0.05 -11.27
N ILE A 102 -1.44 0.08 -11.89
CA ILE A 102 -2.32 1.24 -11.72
C ILE A 102 -2.82 1.34 -10.26
N GLU A 103 -3.23 0.23 -9.64
CA GLU A 103 -3.63 0.21 -8.22
C GLU A 103 -2.49 0.69 -7.31
N MET A 104 -1.25 0.28 -7.56
CA MET A 104 -0.07 0.74 -6.81
C MET A 104 0.14 2.26 -6.95
N VAL A 105 -0.01 2.81 -8.15
CA VAL A 105 0.09 4.26 -8.37
C VAL A 105 -1.06 5.01 -7.67
N CYS A 106 -2.28 4.44 -7.69
CA CYS A 106 -3.43 4.99 -6.97
C CYS A 106 -3.18 5.01 -5.46
N ASP A 107 -2.61 3.93 -4.92
CA ASP A 107 -2.19 3.82 -3.54
C ASP A 107 -1.19 4.93 -3.17
N TRP A 108 -0.15 5.11 -3.97
CA TRP A 108 0.87 6.16 -3.75
C TRP A 108 0.29 7.58 -3.76
N ARG A 109 -0.57 7.89 -4.74
CA ARG A 109 -1.26 9.19 -4.83
C ARG A 109 -2.13 9.45 -3.60
N SER A 110 -2.70 8.39 -3.01
CA SER A 110 -3.60 8.48 -1.86
C SER A 110 -2.91 8.99 -0.58
N PHE A 111 -1.59 8.79 -0.41
CA PHE A 111 -0.85 9.23 0.79
C PHE A 111 -0.81 10.74 0.96
N SER A 112 -0.81 11.50 -0.14
CA SER A 112 -0.86 12.96 -0.09
C SER A 112 -2.28 13.50 0.15
N ARG A 113 -3.29 12.62 0.15
CA ARG A 113 -4.70 12.97 0.28
C ARG A 113 -5.14 12.94 1.73
N LYS A 114 -5.73 14.04 2.17
CA LYS A 114 -6.59 14.09 3.37
C LYS A 114 -8.04 14.12 2.93
N TRP A 115 -8.94 13.46 3.65
CA TRP A 115 -10.38 13.47 3.35
C TRP A 115 -10.89 14.88 2.99
N GLY A 116 -11.58 15.01 1.86
CA GLY A 116 -12.12 16.28 1.36
C GLY A 116 -11.11 17.24 0.72
N ARG A 117 -9.83 16.86 0.61
CA ARG A 117 -8.80 17.65 -0.08
C ARG A 117 -8.41 17.01 -1.41
N LYS A 118 -8.06 17.84 -2.39
CA LYS A 118 -7.42 17.38 -3.63
C LYS A 118 -6.07 16.77 -3.28
N VAL A 119 -5.75 15.67 -3.95
CA VAL A 119 -4.39 15.10 -4.01
C VAL A 119 -3.49 16.24 -4.49
N LYS A 120 -2.43 16.56 -3.74
CA LYS A 120 -1.39 17.43 -4.31
C LYS A 120 -0.73 16.62 -5.40
N ASP A 121 -0.32 17.25 -6.51
CA ASP A 121 0.53 16.58 -7.50
C ASP A 121 1.83 16.15 -6.81
N SER A 122 1.82 14.95 -6.25
CA SER A 122 2.95 14.36 -5.59
C SER A 122 3.80 13.77 -6.69
N THR A 123 5.00 14.30 -6.86
CA THR A 123 6.06 13.73 -7.69
C THR A 123 6.65 12.47 -7.04
N LEU A 124 5.80 11.62 -6.45
CA LEU A 124 6.23 10.36 -5.83
C LEU A 124 6.51 9.36 -6.95
N ASN A 125 7.68 9.50 -7.56
CA ASN A 125 8.27 8.46 -8.39
C ASN A 125 9.17 7.60 -7.50
N LEU A 126 8.60 6.54 -6.92
CA LEU A 126 9.33 5.56 -6.11
C LEU A 126 9.99 4.47 -6.97
N THR A 127 9.94 4.59 -8.30
CA THR A 127 10.32 3.52 -9.21
C THR A 127 11.80 3.14 -9.09
N ASP A 128 12.67 4.08 -8.74
CA ASP A 128 14.09 3.81 -8.50
C ASP A 128 14.38 3.23 -7.11
N SER A 129 13.43 3.30 -6.18
CA SER A 129 13.55 2.76 -4.82
C SER A 129 12.97 1.35 -4.64
N ILE A 130 12.41 0.76 -5.69
CA ILE A 130 11.72 -0.55 -5.63
C ILE A 130 12.35 -1.57 -6.58
N VAL A 131 12.09 -2.85 -6.32
CA VAL A 131 12.50 -3.95 -7.21
C VAL A 131 11.29 -4.39 -8.03
N VAL A 132 11.32 -4.10 -9.33
CA VAL A 132 10.25 -4.47 -10.27
C VAL A 132 10.84 -4.94 -11.59
N HIS A 133 10.07 -5.75 -12.33
CA HIS A 133 10.44 -6.17 -13.67
C HIS A 133 10.59 -4.96 -14.62
N PRO A 134 11.52 -4.96 -15.60
CA PRO A 134 11.72 -3.84 -16.52
C PRO A 134 10.47 -3.39 -17.31
N GLU A 135 9.54 -4.31 -17.58
CA GLU A 135 8.24 -3.95 -18.18
C GLU A 135 7.36 -3.13 -17.22
N THR A 136 7.23 -3.60 -15.98
CA THR A 136 6.51 -2.87 -14.93
C THR A 136 7.14 -1.52 -14.64
N LYS A 137 8.49 -1.42 -14.65
CA LYS A 137 9.20 -0.14 -14.52
C LYS A 137 8.76 0.86 -15.60
N ARG A 138 8.73 0.44 -16.86
CA ARG A 138 8.28 1.28 -17.99
C ARG A 138 6.82 1.73 -17.82
N GLU A 139 5.93 0.83 -17.38
CA GLU A 139 4.54 1.20 -17.10
C GLU A 139 4.43 2.22 -15.97
N LEU A 140 5.19 2.05 -14.88
CA LEU A 140 5.20 2.98 -13.76
C LEU A 140 5.71 4.37 -14.17
N GLU A 141 6.79 4.42 -14.95
CA GLU A 141 7.32 5.68 -15.49
C GLU A 141 6.26 6.38 -16.35
N ALA A 142 5.57 5.66 -17.22
CA ALA A 142 4.50 6.23 -18.05
C ALA A 142 3.31 6.76 -17.23
N LEU A 143 2.99 6.14 -16.08
CA LEU A 143 1.89 6.54 -15.20
C LEU A 143 2.27 7.64 -14.19
N THR A 144 3.56 7.83 -13.92
CA THR A 144 4.06 8.76 -12.89
C THR A 144 4.77 9.98 -13.46
N VAL A 145 5.27 9.94 -14.70
CA VAL A 145 5.76 11.11 -15.41
C VAL A 145 4.57 11.97 -15.83
N LYS A 146 4.57 13.24 -15.40
CA LYS A 146 3.52 14.22 -15.65
C LYS A 146 3.02 14.18 -17.09
N GLN A 147 1.73 13.94 -17.26
CA GLN A 147 0.99 14.58 -18.33
C GLN A 147 1.02 16.07 -18.02
N ASN A 148 1.88 16.81 -18.75
CA ASN A 148 1.89 18.27 -18.72
C ASN A 148 0.58 18.82 -19.27
#